data_AF-A0A150VIY5-F1
#
_entry.id   AF-A0A150VIY5-F1
#
_cell.length_a   1.000
_cell.length_b   1.000
_cell.length_c   1.000
_cell.angle_alpha   90.00
_cell.angle_beta   90.00
_cell.angle_gamma   90.00
#
_symmetry.space_group_name_H-M   'P 1'
#
loop_
_entity.id
_entity.type
_entity.pdbx_description
1 polymer ?
#
loop_
_entity_poly.entity_id
_entity_poly.type
_entity_poly.pdbx_seq_one_letter_code
_entity_poly.pdbx_strand_id
1 'polypeptide(L)'
;MTMRCFFFILATGCRAAQITFTNTQRLLFDVDGNQVDAYGSKVNWFNGSYYLYGNSFSTTGTPFGIKSYSSTDLENWKYEGFLFNPYSSNPCLGSGGCGRPHILYNPKTSTYILWANAGSSGYQVATSASPTGPFTFLASTAAIDPKFDGLQPADFAVETIGDKGYIVFSVLNFHDPSAGSIWPPIFQTLHISELTSDYTNTTRVSYPVRSSADDLIDQETESPDIFMRDGVYYVAASNTCGYCNGTIGLLYRSGKIQGPWTRQIISGYSCDSQVEGILPLNSQQGREVSNYVWHSTSVPGGPRVGFGGHIFQPLRFCSDGSVEDLNCYSQAQFNVEFQSGSGPVASGAATTAGQATPLRATYSPVCDSDLFDLFQTWTVAKSGKLRSVSVNIAASVQTVPISLTVFKFDSYADLVSPE
;
A
#
# COMPACT_ATOMS: atom_id res chain seq x y z
N MET A 1 3.83 56.42 -18.81
CA MET A 1 2.76 55.42 -19.06
C MET A 1 3.36 54.06 -18.81
N THR A 2 3.28 53.58 -17.57
CA THR A 2 3.99 52.40 -17.08
C THR A 2 3.09 51.19 -17.27
N MET A 3 3.41 50.34 -18.24
CA MET A 3 2.65 49.14 -18.56
C MET A 3 2.89 48.09 -17.46
N ARG A 4 1.92 47.92 -16.55
CA ARG A 4 1.92 46.83 -15.57
C ARG A 4 1.48 45.55 -16.27
N CYS A 5 2.42 44.63 -16.51
CA CYS A 5 2.09 43.25 -16.85
C CYS A 5 1.39 42.60 -15.65
N PHE A 6 0.07 42.38 -15.76
CA PHE A 6 -0.64 41.46 -14.89
C PHE A 6 -0.36 40.03 -15.37
N PHE A 7 0.49 39.31 -14.65
CA PHE A 7 0.51 37.85 -14.74
C PHE A 7 -0.81 37.34 -14.14
N PHE A 8 -1.74 36.92 -15.00
CA PHE A 8 -2.82 36.04 -14.57
C PHE A 8 -2.20 34.67 -14.27
N ILE A 9 -1.99 34.37 -12.99
CA ILE A 9 -1.85 32.99 -12.56
C ILE A 9 -3.23 32.37 -12.74
N LEU A 10 -3.40 31.57 -13.79
CA LEU A 10 -4.51 30.64 -13.89
C LEU A 10 -4.39 29.68 -12.71
N ALA A 11 -5.16 29.93 -11.65
CA ALA A 11 -5.43 28.91 -10.65
C ALA A 11 -6.16 27.77 -11.38
N THR A 12 -5.43 26.72 -11.75
CA THR A 12 -6.03 25.43 -12.11
C THR A 12 -6.82 24.96 -10.92
N GLY A 13 -8.14 25.19 -10.96
CA GLY A 13 -9.03 24.89 -9.86
C GLY A 13 -8.93 23.41 -9.49
N CYS A 14 -8.68 23.16 -8.20
CA CYS A 14 -8.82 21.85 -7.58
C CYS A 14 -10.21 21.29 -7.90
N ARG A 15 -10.28 20.15 -8.60
CA ARG A 15 -11.56 19.51 -8.92
C ARG A 15 -11.83 18.41 -7.90
N ALA A 16 -12.94 18.55 -7.19
CA ALA A 16 -13.48 17.44 -6.41
C ALA A 16 -13.94 16.34 -7.37
N ALA A 17 -13.57 15.11 -7.05
CA ALA A 17 -13.96 13.90 -7.76
C ALA A 17 -14.48 12.86 -6.75
N GLN A 18 -15.11 11.81 -7.27
CA GLN A 18 -15.65 10.73 -6.47
C GLN A 18 -15.19 9.40 -7.05
N ILE A 19 -14.79 8.48 -6.18
CA ILE A 19 -14.46 7.09 -6.52
C ILE A 19 -15.30 6.16 -5.64
N THR A 20 -15.67 5.00 -6.17
CA THR A 20 -16.33 3.94 -5.40
C THR A 20 -15.35 2.81 -5.17
N PHE A 21 -14.88 2.66 -3.94
CA PHE A 21 -14.14 1.47 -3.53
C PHE A 21 -15.11 0.33 -3.23
N THR A 22 -14.71 -0.90 -3.54
CA THR A 22 -15.55 -2.08 -3.30
C THR A 22 -14.73 -3.21 -2.72
N ASN A 23 -15.33 -4.01 -1.84
CA ASN A 23 -14.68 -5.23 -1.35
C ASN A 23 -14.61 -6.34 -2.39
N THR A 24 -15.42 -6.25 -3.46
CA THR A 24 -15.45 -7.15 -4.62
C THR A 24 -14.25 -6.99 -5.53
N GLN A 25 -13.76 -5.76 -5.71
CA GLN A 25 -12.67 -5.44 -6.62
C GLN A 25 -11.40 -5.25 -5.81
N ARG A 26 -10.63 -6.34 -5.67
CA ARG A 26 -9.37 -6.31 -4.95
C ARG A 26 -8.18 -6.15 -5.89
N LEU A 27 -8.25 -6.67 -7.11
CA LEU A 27 -7.17 -6.49 -8.07
C LEU A 27 -7.25 -5.09 -8.71
N LEU A 28 -6.12 -4.39 -8.66
CA LEU A 28 -5.91 -3.18 -9.42
C LEU A 28 -5.18 -3.53 -10.72
N PHE A 29 -5.50 -2.81 -11.80
CA PHE A 29 -4.84 -2.94 -13.09
C PHE A 29 -4.32 -1.58 -13.54
N ASP A 30 -3.18 -1.58 -14.20
CA ASP A 30 -2.68 -0.40 -14.88
C ASP A 30 -3.38 -0.18 -16.22
N VAL A 31 -3.17 0.99 -16.82
CA VAL A 31 -3.78 1.40 -18.09
C VAL A 31 -3.31 0.58 -19.29
N ASP A 32 -2.31 -0.29 -19.14
CA ASP A 32 -1.88 -1.27 -20.14
C ASP A 32 -2.44 -2.67 -19.87
N GLY A 33 -3.23 -2.83 -18.81
CA GLY A 33 -3.93 -4.06 -18.44
C GLY A 33 -3.09 -5.03 -17.63
N ASN A 34 -1.93 -4.60 -17.11
CA ASN A 34 -1.14 -5.43 -16.19
C ASN A 34 -1.72 -5.29 -14.79
N GLN A 35 -1.72 -6.39 -14.02
CA GLN A 35 -2.03 -6.29 -12.60
C GLN A 35 -0.98 -5.39 -11.92
N VAL A 36 -1.44 -4.46 -11.09
CA VAL A 36 -0.57 -3.66 -10.23
C VAL A 36 0.17 -4.59 -9.27
N ASP A 37 1.49 -4.56 -9.35
CA ASP A 37 2.40 -5.41 -8.58
C ASP A 37 3.15 -4.52 -7.59
N ALA A 38 2.48 -4.23 -6.47
CA ALA A 38 2.97 -3.35 -5.43
C ALA A 38 2.50 -3.87 -4.06
N TYR A 39 3.39 -4.49 -3.29
CA TYR A 39 3.07 -5.00 -1.94
C TYR A 39 3.88 -4.28 -0.86
N GLY A 40 3.44 -4.37 0.39
CA GLY A 40 3.89 -3.51 1.48
C GLY A 40 3.68 -2.03 1.14
N SER A 41 2.60 -1.74 0.41
CA SER A 41 2.48 -0.51 -0.35
C SER A 41 1.89 0.66 0.42
N LYS A 42 2.17 1.88 -0.05
CA LYS A 42 1.50 3.10 0.39
C LYS A 42 1.17 3.97 -0.80
N VAL A 43 0.01 4.62 -0.74
CA VAL A 43 -0.38 5.65 -1.70
C VAL A 43 -0.02 7.03 -1.13
N ASN A 44 0.89 7.74 -1.79
CA ASN A 44 1.26 9.11 -1.46
C ASN A 44 0.66 10.10 -2.47
N TRP A 45 0.44 11.33 -2.03
CA TRP A 45 0.11 12.44 -2.92
C TRP A 45 1.32 13.34 -3.12
N PHE A 46 1.85 13.41 -4.33
CA PHE A 46 2.98 14.27 -4.69
C PHE A 46 2.66 15.07 -5.95
N ASN A 47 2.94 16.37 -5.90
CA ASN A 47 2.89 17.26 -7.07
C ASN A 47 1.64 17.13 -7.97
N GLY A 48 0.46 16.96 -7.36
CA GLY A 48 -0.80 16.88 -8.11
C GLY A 48 -1.12 15.50 -8.69
N SER A 49 -0.49 14.43 -8.19
CA SER A 49 -0.79 13.04 -8.54
C SER A 49 -0.72 12.13 -7.31
N TYR A 50 -1.48 11.05 -7.36
CA TYR A 50 -1.34 9.91 -6.46
C TYR A 50 -0.25 8.99 -6.98
N TYR A 51 0.58 8.48 -6.08
CA TYR A 51 1.61 7.50 -6.39
C TYR A 51 1.50 6.31 -5.47
N LEU A 52 1.43 5.12 -6.05
CA LEU A 52 1.44 3.84 -5.36
C LEU A 52 2.81 3.19 -5.53
N TYR A 53 3.47 2.90 -4.41
CA TYR A 53 4.78 2.27 -4.36
C TYR A 53 4.69 0.94 -3.65
N GLY A 54 5.35 -0.09 -4.17
CA GLY A 54 5.36 -1.39 -3.50
C GLY A 54 6.39 -2.35 -4.07
N ASN A 55 6.70 -3.37 -3.29
CA ASN A 55 7.55 -4.49 -3.70
C ASN A 55 6.94 -5.21 -4.90
N SER A 56 7.79 -5.56 -5.87
CA SER A 56 7.37 -6.34 -7.03
C SER A 56 7.71 -7.81 -6.83
N PHE A 57 6.79 -8.70 -7.17
CA PHE A 57 6.98 -10.15 -7.15
C PHE A 57 6.77 -10.76 -8.54
N SER A 58 6.19 -10.01 -9.49
CA SER A 58 5.78 -10.54 -10.79
C SER A 58 6.95 -11.02 -11.66
N THR A 59 8.17 -10.54 -11.37
CA THR A 59 9.34 -10.81 -12.21
C THR A 59 9.99 -12.15 -11.90
N THR A 60 10.11 -12.53 -10.62
CA THR A 60 10.85 -13.71 -10.18
C THR A 60 10.06 -14.64 -9.25
N GLY A 61 8.85 -14.25 -8.84
CA GLY A 61 8.07 -14.95 -7.80
C GLY A 61 8.58 -14.70 -6.37
N THR A 62 9.60 -13.87 -6.22
CA THR A 62 10.19 -13.42 -4.94
C THR A 62 10.33 -11.90 -4.95
N PRO A 63 10.57 -11.23 -3.80
CA PRO A 63 10.77 -9.78 -3.79
C PRO A 63 11.87 -9.36 -4.79
N PHE A 64 11.50 -8.53 -5.76
CA PHE A 64 12.35 -8.11 -6.86
C PHE A 64 12.07 -6.65 -7.21
N GLY A 65 12.82 -5.75 -6.58
CA GLY A 65 12.71 -4.31 -6.78
C GLY A 65 11.42 -3.70 -6.20
N ILE A 66 11.32 -2.38 -6.33
CA ILE A 66 10.16 -1.60 -5.93
C ILE A 66 9.59 -0.92 -7.18
N LYS A 67 8.34 -1.23 -7.52
CA LYS A 67 7.63 -0.60 -8.64
C LYS A 67 6.90 0.65 -8.18
N SER A 68 6.65 1.55 -9.13
CA SER A 68 5.87 2.76 -8.93
C SER A 68 4.75 2.87 -9.96
N TYR A 69 3.61 3.35 -9.51
CA TYR A 69 2.43 3.62 -10.32
C TYR A 69 1.92 5.02 -10.00
N SER A 70 1.42 5.75 -10.99
CA SER A 70 0.83 7.09 -10.81
C SER A 70 -0.63 7.13 -11.24
N SER A 71 -1.45 7.95 -10.60
CA SER A 71 -2.85 8.18 -10.98
C SER A 71 -3.28 9.61 -10.64
N THR A 72 -4.19 10.17 -11.44
CA THR A 72 -4.85 11.45 -11.16
C THR A 72 -6.28 11.26 -10.64
N ASP A 73 -6.80 10.05 -10.63
CA ASP A 73 -8.19 9.74 -10.29
C ASP A 73 -8.35 8.53 -9.34
N LEU A 74 -7.25 7.96 -8.84
CA LEU A 74 -7.19 6.75 -8.00
C LEU A 74 -7.71 5.46 -8.68
N GLU A 75 -8.13 5.54 -9.94
CA GLU A 75 -8.74 4.45 -10.69
C GLU A 75 -7.82 4.00 -11.83
N ASN A 76 -7.35 4.96 -12.63
CA ASN A 76 -6.50 4.71 -13.79
C ASN A 76 -5.02 4.86 -13.40
N TRP A 77 -4.37 3.73 -13.16
CA TRP A 77 -2.97 3.67 -12.73
C TRP A 77 -2.03 3.52 -13.93
N LYS A 78 -1.01 4.37 -14.03
CA LYS A 78 0.07 4.27 -15.01
C LYS A 78 1.30 3.67 -14.35
N TYR A 79 1.87 2.62 -14.94
CA TYR A 79 3.17 2.11 -14.51
C TYR A 79 4.29 3.12 -14.84
N GLU A 80 5.07 3.50 -13.84
CA GLU A 80 6.16 4.49 -13.96
C GLU A 80 7.56 3.85 -13.95
N GLY A 81 7.65 2.54 -13.76
CA GLY A 81 8.91 1.81 -13.71
C GLY A 81 9.33 1.41 -12.30
N PHE A 82 10.52 0.80 -12.21
CA PHE A 82 11.19 0.53 -10.95
C PHE A 82 11.83 1.80 -10.39
N LEU A 83 11.77 1.98 -9.07
CA LEU A 83 12.37 3.11 -8.38
C LEU A 83 13.91 3.12 -8.47
N PHE A 84 14.54 1.98 -8.67
CA PHE A 84 15.97 1.81 -8.89
C PHE A 84 16.19 0.59 -9.80
N ASN A 85 17.38 0.39 -10.33
CA ASN A 85 17.64 -0.79 -11.18
C ASN A 85 17.74 -2.07 -10.33
N PRO A 86 16.75 -3.00 -10.39
CA PRO A 86 16.80 -4.22 -9.59
C PRO A 86 17.77 -5.27 -10.16
N TYR A 87 18.23 -5.09 -11.41
CA TYR A 87 19.14 -6.02 -12.09
C TYR A 87 20.62 -5.77 -11.78
N SER A 88 20.95 -4.61 -11.20
CA SER A 88 22.30 -4.29 -10.75
C SER A 88 22.48 -4.60 -9.26
N SER A 89 23.74 -4.67 -8.80
CA SER A 89 24.05 -4.74 -7.37
C SER A 89 23.33 -3.62 -6.61
N ASN A 90 22.57 -3.99 -5.59
CA ASN A 90 21.79 -3.08 -4.77
C ASN A 90 21.55 -3.73 -3.39
N PRO A 91 21.25 -2.93 -2.35
CA PRO A 91 21.09 -3.44 -0.99
C PRO A 91 19.81 -4.27 -0.77
N CYS A 92 18.92 -4.37 -1.78
CA CYS A 92 17.66 -5.12 -1.69
C CYS A 92 17.75 -6.57 -2.16
N LEU A 93 18.91 -7.03 -2.66
CA LEU A 93 19.10 -8.41 -3.15
C LEU A 93 19.14 -9.49 -2.05
N GLY A 94 19.16 -9.09 -0.77
CA GLY A 94 19.27 -9.99 0.39
C GLY A 94 17.93 -10.40 1.02
N SER A 95 18.03 -11.11 2.15
CA SER A 95 16.89 -11.51 2.99
C SER A 95 16.20 -10.28 3.58
N GLY A 96 15.21 -9.75 2.87
CA GLY A 96 14.49 -8.54 3.25
C GLY A 96 13.82 -7.86 2.05
N GLY A 97 14.37 -8.01 0.85
CA GLY A 97 13.69 -7.61 -0.40
C GLY A 97 13.36 -6.12 -0.52
N CYS A 98 13.88 -5.27 0.37
CA CYS A 98 13.44 -3.88 0.54
C CYS A 98 11.92 -3.77 0.77
N GLY A 99 11.41 -4.53 1.73
CA GLY A 99 10.00 -4.57 2.12
C GLY A 99 9.46 -3.21 2.58
N ARG A 100 8.15 -3.03 2.43
CA ARG A 100 7.39 -1.84 2.90
C ARG A 100 7.98 -0.50 2.45
N PRO A 101 8.13 -0.25 1.14
CA PRO A 101 8.69 1.00 0.66
C PRO A 101 7.80 2.19 1.00
N HIS A 102 8.38 3.18 1.66
CA HIS A 102 7.70 4.43 2.01
C HIS A 102 8.53 5.62 1.52
N ILE A 103 7.87 6.63 0.94
CA ILE A 103 8.55 7.81 0.42
C ILE A 103 8.08 9.06 1.17
N LEU A 104 9.05 9.88 1.56
CA LEU A 104 8.86 11.23 2.06
C LEU A 104 9.31 12.25 1.00
N TYR A 105 8.74 13.45 1.04
CA TYR A 105 9.29 14.59 0.31
C TYR A 105 9.85 15.61 1.30
N ASN A 106 11.11 16.01 1.09
CA ASN A 106 11.74 17.08 1.86
C ASN A 106 11.69 18.40 1.07
N PRO A 107 10.83 19.36 1.45
CA PRO A 107 10.70 20.62 0.74
C PRO A 107 11.93 21.54 0.88
N LYS A 108 12.77 21.34 1.90
CA LYS A 108 14.00 22.15 2.09
C LYS A 108 15.07 21.81 1.06
N THR A 109 15.14 20.55 0.67
CA THR A 109 16.14 20.04 -0.29
C THR A 109 15.53 19.72 -1.66
N SER A 110 14.21 19.77 -1.81
CA SER A 110 13.46 19.32 -2.99
C SER A 110 13.76 17.86 -3.36
N THR A 111 13.91 17.01 -2.35
CA THR A 111 14.34 15.62 -2.50
C THR A 111 13.25 14.66 -2.05
N TYR A 112 13.06 13.57 -2.79
CA TYR A 112 12.28 12.41 -2.37
C TYR A 112 13.18 11.41 -1.66
N ILE A 113 12.72 10.89 -0.52
CA ILE A 113 13.49 9.99 0.35
C ILE A 113 12.72 8.69 0.47
N LEU A 114 13.24 7.64 -0.17
CA LEU A 114 12.75 6.28 -0.06
C LEU A 114 13.34 5.64 1.18
N TRP A 115 12.50 5.06 2.02
CA TRP A 115 12.85 4.13 3.07
C TRP A 115 12.37 2.73 2.69
N ALA A 116 13.17 1.71 2.98
CA ALA A 116 12.80 0.31 2.75
C ALA A 116 13.47 -0.64 3.76
N ASN A 117 12.78 -1.73 4.11
CA ASN A 117 13.27 -2.73 5.05
C ASN A 117 14.12 -3.79 4.33
N ALA A 118 15.43 -3.84 4.59
CA ALA A 118 16.34 -4.85 4.06
C ALA A 118 16.62 -5.99 5.07
N GLY A 119 15.64 -6.31 5.93
CA GLY A 119 15.70 -7.39 6.90
C GLY A 119 16.82 -7.19 7.91
N SER A 120 17.70 -8.18 8.06
CA SER A 120 18.82 -8.11 9.01
C SER A 120 19.83 -6.98 8.72
N SER A 121 19.82 -6.44 7.51
CA SER A 121 20.62 -5.25 7.16
C SER A 121 20.01 -3.94 7.69
N GLY A 122 18.78 -3.98 8.21
CA GLY A 122 18.07 -2.80 8.71
C GLY A 122 17.42 -1.97 7.61
N TYR A 123 17.15 -0.70 7.90
CA TYR A 123 16.46 0.19 6.98
C TYR A 123 17.42 0.85 5.99
N GLN A 124 17.17 0.61 4.70
CA GLN A 124 17.86 1.26 3.60
C GLN A 124 17.17 2.57 3.26
N VAL A 125 17.98 3.59 2.99
CA VAL A 125 17.49 4.91 2.58
C VAL A 125 18.08 5.25 1.22
N ALA A 126 17.26 5.79 0.33
CA ALA A 126 17.67 6.25 -0.98
C ALA A 126 17.04 7.61 -1.30
N THR A 127 17.69 8.39 -2.16
CA THR A 127 17.18 9.71 -2.55
C THR A 127 17.00 9.85 -4.05
N SER A 128 16.04 10.69 -4.45
CA SER A 128 15.82 11.08 -5.85
C SER A 128 15.30 12.51 -5.95
N ALA A 129 15.52 13.15 -7.10
CA ALA A 129 14.86 14.40 -7.46
C ALA A 129 13.44 14.19 -8.03
N SER A 130 13.04 12.94 -8.27
CA SER A 130 11.76 12.56 -8.87
C SER A 130 11.00 11.58 -7.96
N PRO A 131 9.65 11.68 -7.88
CA PRO A 131 8.83 10.71 -7.14
C PRO A 131 8.87 9.30 -7.75
N THR A 132 9.34 9.15 -9.00
CA THR A 132 9.41 7.86 -9.71
C THR A 132 10.85 7.38 -9.90
N GLY A 133 11.83 8.07 -9.30
CA GLY A 133 13.23 7.71 -9.40
C GLY A 133 13.93 8.23 -10.67
N PRO A 134 15.13 7.70 -10.98
CA PRO A 134 15.82 6.66 -10.21
C PRO A 134 16.25 7.16 -8.82
N PHE A 135 16.17 6.27 -7.84
CA PHE A 135 16.62 6.47 -6.47
C PHE A 135 18.05 5.94 -6.31
N THR A 136 18.87 6.67 -5.57
CA THR A 136 20.24 6.29 -5.24
C THR A 136 20.36 6.02 -3.74
N PHE A 137 20.75 4.79 -3.38
CA PHE A 137 20.92 4.40 -1.99
C PHE A 137 22.07 5.16 -1.32
N LEU A 138 21.85 5.51 -0.05
CA LEU A 138 22.90 6.07 0.80
C LEU A 138 23.91 4.97 1.16
N ALA A 139 25.13 5.37 1.51
CA ALA A 139 26.20 4.44 1.86
C ALA A 139 25.96 3.70 3.18
N SER A 140 25.19 4.31 4.09
CA SER A 140 24.86 3.77 5.41
C SER A 140 23.36 3.55 5.55
N THR A 141 22.99 2.51 6.28
CA THR A 141 21.62 2.27 6.72
C THR A 141 21.19 3.28 7.77
N ALA A 142 19.88 3.51 7.89
CA ALA A 142 19.35 4.32 8.97
C ALA A 142 19.52 3.59 10.31
N ALA A 143 19.93 4.33 11.33
CA ALA A 143 20.05 3.83 12.68
C ALA A 143 18.69 3.90 13.37
N ILE A 144 18.40 2.94 14.25
CA ILE A 144 17.29 3.02 15.20
C ILE A 144 17.83 3.29 16.61
N ASP A 145 16.92 3.33 17.58
CA ASP A 145 17.25 3.47 19.00
C ASP A 145 18.17 2.34 19.49
N PRO A 146 19.36 2.63 20.06
CA PRO A 146 20.34 1.63 20.50
C PRO A 146 19.82 0.65 21.55
N LYS A 147 18.69 0.96 22.22
CA LYS A 147 18.05 0.00 23.13
C LYS A 147 17.59 -1.28 22.42
N PHE A 148 17.53 -1.26 21.08
CA PHE A 148 17.21 -2.42 20.24
C PHE A 148 18.44 -3.07 19.61
N ASP A 149 19.65 -2.69 20.02
CA ASP A 149 20.87 -3.36 19.57
C ASP A 149 20.78 -4.86 19.88
N GLY A 150 20.98 -5.69 18.85
CA GLY A 150 20.85 -7.15 18.94
C GLY A 150 19.43 -7.68 18.73
N LEU A 151 18.41 -6.81 18.57
CA LEU A 151 17.08 -7.20 18.11
C LEU A 151 16.92 -6.97 16.60
N GLN A 152 15.87 -7.52 16.01
CA GLN A 152 15.63 -7.45 14.57
C GLN A 152 14.62 -6.34 14.24
N PRO A 153 15.02 -5.24 13.56
CA PRO A 153 14.07 -4.27 13.00
C PRO A 153 13.19 -4.96 11.97
N ALA A 154 11.90 -4.64 11.95
CA ALA A 154 10.92 -5.29 11.09
C ALA A 154 10.07 -4.24 10.37
N ASP A 155 8.77 -4.50 10.19
CA ASP A 155 7.82 -3.62 9.53
C ASP A 155 7.87 -2.19 10.05
N PHE A 156 7.73 -1.23 9.13
CA PHE A 156 7.76 0.19 9.44
C PHE A 156 6.92 0.99 8.44
N ALA A 157 6.68 2.24 8.80
CA ALA A 157 6.26 3.31 7.91
C ALA A 157 6.94 4.63 8.30
N VAL A 158 7.03 5.54 7.34
CA VAL A 158 7.44 6.92 7.58
C VAL A 158 6.37 7.89 7.08
N GLU A 159 6.22 9.01 7.78
CA GLU A 159 5.32 10.10 7.40
C GLU A 159 5.86 11.46 7.87
N THR A 160 5.51 12.54 7.16
CA THR A 160 5.68 13.90 7.66
C THR A 160 4.41 14.39 8.35
N ILE A 161 4.53 14.87 9.59
CA ILE A 161 3.45 15.50 10.34
C ILE A 161 3.91 16.89 10.76
N GLY A 162 3.31 17.92 10.16
CA GLY A 162 3.81 19.28 10.26
C GLY A 162 5.14 19.45 9.53
N ASP A 163 6.15 19.97 10.21
CA ASP A 163 7.51 20.17 9.69
C ASP A 163 8.49 19.04 10.05
N LYS A 164 8.00 18.02 10.77
CA LYS A 164 8.78 16.90 11.29
C LYS A 164 8.49 15.61 10.53
N GLY A 165 9.51 14.79 10.36
CA GLY A 165 9.38 13.42 9.88
C GLY A 165 9.35 12.44 11.05
N TYR A 166 8.58 11.37 10.92
CA TYR A 166 8.50 10.29 11.90
C TYR A 166 8.66 8.94 11.22
N ILE A 167 9.26 8.01 11.95
CA ILE A 167 9.20 6.58 11.66
C ILE A 167 8.41 5.89 12.77
N VAL A 168 7.42 5.06 12.39
CA VAL A 168 6.89 4.03 13.27
C VAL A 168 7.44 2.71 12.78
N PHE A 169 8.05 1.95 13.67
CA PHE A 169 8.69 0.69 13.33
C PHE A 169 8.40 -0.36 14.39
N SER A 170 8.40 -1.61 13.96
CA SER A 170 8.30 -2.78 14.80
C SER A 170 9.68 -3.39 15.03
N VAL A 171 9.87 -3.99 16.20
CA VAL A 171 11.10 -4.69 16.58
C VAL A 171 10.76 -6.09 17.04
N LEU A 172 11.29 -7.08 16.34
CA LEU A 172 11.19 -8.50 16.66
C LEU A 172 12.21 -8.87 17.73
N ASN A 173 11.74 -9.53 18.79
CA ASN A 173 12.56 -10.07 19.87
C ASN A 173 12.49 -11.60 19.88
N PHE A 174 13.39 -12.22 19.11
CA PHE A 174 13.59 -13.68 19.12
C PHE A 174 14.41 -14.18 20.32
N HIS A 175 14.92 -13.28 21.17
CA HIS A 175 15.75 -13.64 22.32
C HIS A 175 14.96 -13.85 23.61
N ASP A 176 13.67 -13.50 23.62
CA ASP A 176 12.82 -13.75 24.78
C ASP A 176 12.72 -15.27 25.06
N PRO A 177 12.96 -15.74 26.29
CA PRO A 177 12.89 -17.18 26.60
C PRO A 177 11.47 -17.76 26.44
N SER A 178 10.44 -16.91 26.41
CA SER A 178 9.07 -17.29 26.12
C SER A 178 8.69 -17.15 24.63
N ALA A 179 9.59 -16.64 23.78
CA ALA A 179 9.38 -16.62 22.33
C ALA A 179 9.18 -18.05 21.81
N GLY A 180 8.09 -18.27 21.08
CA GLY A 180 7.70 -19.60 20.59
C GLY A 180 7.13 -20.57 21.63
N SER A 181 6.88 -20.14 22.88
CA SER A 181 6.41 -21.03 23.95
C SER A 181 4.91 -21.39 23.89
N ILE A 182 4.04 -20.55 23.29
CA ILE A 182 2.61 -20.83 23.04
C ILE A 182 2.14 -20.20 21.70
N TRP A 183 1.86 -21.02 20.71
CA TRP A 183 2.16 -20.77 19.29
C TRP A 183 1.41 -19.66 18.51
N PRO A 184 2.16 -18.80 17.79
CA PRO A 184 3.50 -18.31 18.11
C PRO A 184 3.42 -16.96 18.84
N PRO A 185 3.95 -16.82 20.08
CA PRO A 185 4.23 -15.52 20.65
C PRO A 185 5.62 -15.14 20.17
N ILE A 186 5.69 -14.53 18.98
CA ILE A 186 6.88 -13.81 18.56
C ILE A 186 6.66 -12.39 19.03
N PHE A 187 7.45 -11.94 20.00
CA PHE A 187 7.34 -10.57 20.50
C PHE A 187 7.78 -9.60 19.40
N GLN A 188 6.84 -8.76 18.99
CA GLN A 188 7.04 -7.68 18.05
C GLN A 188 6.36 -6.43 18.60
N THR A 189 7.17 -5.47 19.04
CA THR A 189 6.65 -4.24 19.67
C THR A 189 6.80 -3.06 18.73
N LEU A 190 5.80 -2.18 18.70
CA LEU A 190 5.87 -0.92 17.94
C LEU A 190 6.51 0.19 18.76
N HIS A 191 7.34 0.98 18.07
CA HIS A 191 7.94 2.20 18.58
C HIS A 191 7.92 3.29 17.53
N ILE A 192 7.93 4.54 18.00
CA ILE A 192 8.00 5.71 17.16
C ILE A 192 9.25 6.54 17.48
N SER A 193 9.94 6.99 16.44
CA SER A 193 11.07 7.92 16.54
C SER A 193 10.85 9.11 15.59
N GLU A 194 11.30 10.29 16.01
CA GLU A 194 11.45 11.43 15.10
C GLU A 194 12.62 11.17 14.15
N LEU A 195 12.51 11.62 12.91
CA LEU A 195 13.57 11.60 11.90
C LEU A 195 14.46 12.84 12.01
N THR A 196 15.69 12.75 11.51
CA THR A 196 16.57 13.91 11.31
C THR A 196 15.94 14.91 10.33
N SER A 197 16.38 16.17 10.34
CA SER A 197 15.78 17.24 9.53
C SER A 197 15.89 17.05 8.01
N ASP A 198 16.80 16.17 7.57
CA ASP A 198 16.97 15.76 6.18
C ASP A 198 16.14 14.51 5.82
N TYR A 199 15.47 13.91 6.82
CA TYR A 199 14.65 12.70 6.74
C TYR A 199 15.40 11.42 6.36
N THR A 200 16.73 11.41 6.48
CA THR A 200 17.56 10.26 6.07
C THR A 200 17.98 9.34 7.22
N ASN A 201 17.70 9.72 8.46
CA ASN A 201 18.02 8.92 9.63
C ASN A 201 17.02 9.18 10.77
N THR A 202 17.07 8.39 11.84
CA THR A 202 16.30 8.65 13.05
C THR A 202 17.09 9.51 14.04
N THR A 203 16.38 10.11 15.01
CA THR A 203 17.00 10.75 16.18
C THR A 203 17.54 9.74 17.20
N ARG A 204 17.40 8.44 16.94
CA ARG A 204 17.85 7.32 17.79
C ARG A 204 17.23 7.31 19.18
N VAL A 205 16.09 7.98 19.34
CA VAL A 205 15.28 7.99 20.56
C VAL A 205 13.85 7.65 20.18
N SER A 206 13.33 6.58 20.75
CA SER A 206 12.00 6.08 20.42
C SER A 206 11.10 5.86 21.62
N TYR A 207 9.79 5.98 21.40
CA TYR A 207 8.74 5.80 22.41
C TYR A 207 7.84 4.63 22.01
N PRO A 208 7.35 3.82 22.96
CA PRO A 208 6.49 2.68 22.63
C PRO A 208 5.11 3.14 22.13
N VAL A 209 4.58 2.46 21.12
CA VAL A 209 3.20 2.59 20.66
C VAL A 209 2.44 1.36 21.16
N ARG A 210 1.81 1.50 22.32
CA ARG A 210 1.07 0.43 23.00
C ARG A 210 0.01 0.99 23.92
N SER A 211 -1.06 0.23 24.15
CA SER A 211 -2.07 0.59 25.12
C SER A 211 -1.57 0.50 26.57
N SER A 212 -2.37 0.97 27.53
CA SER A 212 -2.09 0.75 28.96
C SER A 212 -2.27 -0.70 29.39
N ALA A 213 -2.88 -1.57 28.57
CA ALA A 213 -3.03 -2.98 28.86
C ALA A 213 -1.69 -3.72 28.75
N ASP A 214 -0.84 -3.34 27.77
CA ASP A 214 0.46 -3.95 27.53
C ASP A 214 0.38 -5.47 27.37
N ASP A 215 -0.70 -5.92 26.73
CA ASP A 215 -1.02 -7.33 26.58
C ASP A 215 -0.42 -7.92 25.29
N LEU A 216 -0.74 -9.18 24.99
CA LEU A 216 -0.20 -9.87 23.82
C LEU A 216 -0.51 -9.15 22.49
N ILE A 217 -1.64 -8.44 22.40
CA ILE A 217 -1.98 -7.68 21.19
C ILE A 217 -1.00 -6.52 21.00
N ASP A 218 -0.65 -5.80 22.08
CA ASP A 218 0.36 -4.73 22.03
C ASP A 218 1.78 -5.27 21.78
N GLN A 219 2.02 -6.53 22.12
CA GLN A 219 3.32 -7.19 22.03
C GLN A 219 3.51 -8.04 20.77
N GLU A 220 2.50 -8.12 19.91
CA GLU A 220 2.53 -8.77 18.59
C GLU A 220 1.99 -7.79 17.56
N THR A 221 2.48 -6.55 17.54
CA THR A 221 2.00 -5.53 16.59
C THR A 221 3.02 -5.29 15.48
N GLU A 222 2.57 -5.36 14.23
CA GLU A 222 3.36 -5.10 13.02
C GLU A 222 2.65 -4.16 12.05
N SER A 223 3.19 -4.03 10.83
CA SER A 223 2.58 -3.32 9.70
C SER A 223 2.10 -1.88 9.97
N PRO A 224 2.87 -1.03 10.66
CA PRO A 224 2.35 0.26 11.08
C PRO A 224 2.19 1.24 9.91
N ASP A 225 1.25 2.17 10.02
CA ASP A 225 1.31 3.49 9.36
C ASP A 225 0.83 4.58 10.32
N ILE A 226 1.33 5.79 10.16
CA ILE A 226 1.05 6.91 11.07
C ILE A 226 0.43 8.09 10.32
N PHE A 227 -0.56 8.70 10.96
CA PHE A 227 -1.17 9.93 10.48
C PHE A 227 -1.64 10.80 11.66
N MET A 228 -2.03 12.05 11.38
CA MET A 228 -2.62 12.95 12.37
C MET A 228 -3.93 13.51 11.83
N ARG A 229 -4.99 13.48 12.65
CA ARG A 229 -6.29 14.07 12.36
C ARG A 229 -6.77 14.89 13.56
N ASP A 230 -7.20 16.12 13.34
CA ASP A 230 -7.74 17.04 14.37
C ASP A 230 -6.82 17.16 15.61
N GLY A 231 -5.50 17.26 15.40
CA GLY A 231 -4.49 17.35 16.47
C GLY A 231 -4.24 16.05 17.24
N VAL A 232 -4.84 14.93 16.83
CA VAL A 232 -4.64 13.60 17.42
C VAL A 232 -3.78 12.76 16.49
N TYR A 233 -2.75 12.12 17.04
CA TYR A 233 -1.93 11.14 16.33
C TYR A 233 -2.63 9.79 16.30
N TYR A 234 -2.55 9.12 15.16
CA TYR A 234 -3.07 7.79 14.95
C TYR A 234 -1.98 6.89 14.38
N VAL A 235 -1.89 5.66 14.88
CA VAL A 235 -1.08 4.59 14.28
C VAL A 235 -2.00 3.44 13.92
N ALA A 236 -2.17 3.20 12.62
CA ALA A 236 -2.77 1.98 12.12
C ALA A 236 -1.74 0.85 12.18
N ALA A 237 -2.17 -0.38 12.45
CA ALA A 237 -1.28 -1.54 12.54
C ALA A 237 -2.05 -2.86 12.40
N SER A 238 -1.34 -3.98 12.38
CA SER A 238 -1.92 -5.31 12.50
C SER A 238 -1.28 -6.13 13.61
N ASN A 239 -1.85 -7.29 13.93
CA ASN A 239 -1.11 -8.28 14.71
C ASN A 239 -0.05 -8.99 13.85
N THR A 240 1.00 -9.50 14.49
CA THR A 240 2.10 -10.24 13.86
C THR A 240 1.62 -11.58 13.32
N CYS A 241 1.57 -11.72 12.01
CA CYS A 241 1.11 -12.93 11.34
C CYS A 241 1.67 -13.01 9.92
N GLY A 242 2.83 -13.63 9.78
CA GLY A 242 3.52 -13.77 8.49
C GLY A 242 2.67 -14.51 7.45
N TYR A 243 2.29 -13.79 6.39
CA TYR A 243 1.50 -14.29 5.26
C TYR A 243 0.15 -14.91 5.64
N CYS A 244 -0.43 -14.50 6.76
CA CYS A 244 -1.76 -14.92 7.13
C CYS A 244 -2.80 -14.34 6.18
N ASN A 245 -3.84 -15.13 5.89
CA ASN A 245 -4.94 -14.72 5.01
C ASN A 245 -5.69 -13.47 5.54
N GLY A 246 -5.53 -13.11 6.82
CA GLY A 246 -6.05 -11.89 7.42
C GLY A 246 -5.49 -11.68 8.81
N THR A 247 -5.56 -10.42 9.26
CA THR A 247 -4.98 -9.97 10.53
C THR A 247 -5.95 -9.05 11.27
N ILE A 248 -5.80 -8.92 12.58
CA ILE A 248 -6.51 -7.93 13.37
C ILE A 248 -6.15 -6.54 12.84
N GLY A 249 -7.15 -5.69 12.60
CA GLY A 249 -6.96 -4.29 12.27
C GLY A 249 -6.90 -3.48 13.56
N LEU A 250 -5.75 -2.87 13.82
CA LEU A 250 -5.49 -2.07 15.03
C LEU A 250 -5.40 -0.60 14.68
N LEU A 251 -5.92 0.23 15.59
CA LEU A 251 -5.75 1.68 15.55
C LEU A 251 -5.39 2.18 16.95
N TYR A 252 -4.22 2.78 17.08
CA TYR A 252 -3.79 3.48 18.28
C TYR A 252 -4.02 4.97 18.11
N ARG A 253 -4.51 5.66 19.16
CA ARG A 253 -4.69 7.13 19.15
C ARG A 253 -4.07 7.80 20.38
N SER A 254 -3.48 8.97 20.20
CA SER A 254 -2.88 9.77 21.27
C SER A 254 -2.85 11.26 20.94
N GLY A 255 -3.04 12.12 21.94
CA GLY A 255 -2.81 13.56 21.80
C GLY A 255 -1.32 13.97 21.77
N LYS A 256 -0.40 13.04 21.99
CA LYS A 256 1.06 13.27 21.97
C LYS A 256 1.78 12.10 21.32
N ILE A 257 2.87 12.38 20.61
CA ILE A 257 3.64 11.34 19.93
C ILE A 257 4.24 10.29 20.89
N GLN A 258 4.50 10.66 22.14
CA GLN A 258 5.02 9.75 23.17
C GLN A 258 3.93 8.90 23.86
N GLY A 259 2.66 9.12 23.54
CA GLY A 259 1.53 8.55 24.28
C GLY A 259 1.07 9.43 25.46
N PRO A 260 0.22 8.89 26.36
CA PRO A 260 -0.27 7.50 26.36
C PRO A 260 -1.16 7.20 25.15
N TRP A 261 -1.05 5.98 24.62
CA TRP A 261 -1.86 5.54 23.48
C TRP A 261 -3.10 4.78 23.96
N THR A 262 -4.23 5.04 23.30
CA THR A 262 -5.45 4.24 23.42
C THR A 262 -5.55 3.33 22.21
N ARG A 263 -5.65 2.01 22.41
CA ARG A 263 -5.84 1.04 21.33
C ARG A 263 -7.32 0.82 21.05
N GLN A 264 -7.64 0.68 19.78
CA GLN A 264 -8.90 0.19 19.26
C GLN A 264 -8.63 -0.99 18.31
N ILE A 265 -9.44 -2.04 18.40
CA ILE A 265 -9.53 -3.09 17.38
C ILE A 265 -10.69 -2.69 16.46
N ILE A 266 -10.41 -2.44 15.19
CA ILE A 266 -11.42 -2.01 14.19
C ILE A 266 -11.82 -3.15 13.24
N SER A 267 -11.13 -4.30 13.30
CA SER A 267 -11.51 -5.52 12.58
C SER A 267 -10.80 -6.73 13.17
N GLY A 268 -11.48 -7.88 13.27
CA GLY A 268 -10.85 -9.12 13.73
C GLY A 268 -10.00 -9.85 12.68
N TYR A 269 -10.19 -9.52 11.39
CA TYR A 269 -9.50 -10.21 10.28
C TYR A 269 -9.20 -9.28 9.08
N SER A 270 -9.41 -7.98 9.26
CA SER A 270 -9.20 -6.92 8.26
C SER A 270 -9.72 -7.28 6.87
N CYS A 271 -10.85 -7.98 6.79
CA CYS A 271 -11.46 -8.39 5.53
C CYS A 271 -10.55 -9.29 4.65
N ASP A 272 -9.89 -10.25 5.28
CA ASP A 272 -8.90 -11.16 4.66
C ASP A 272 -7.70 -10.38 4.12
N SER A 273 -7.13 -9.52 4.95
CA SER A 273 -6.01 -8.66 4.56
C SER A 273 -5.11 -8.25 5.72
N GLN A 274 -4.03 -7.56 5.40
CA GLN A 274 -3.14 -6.89 6.32
C GLN A 274 -2.93 -5.44 5.88
N VAL A 275 -2.96 -4.49 6.82
CA VAL A 275 -2.74 -3.07 6.52
C VAL A 275 -1.36 -2.85 5.92
N GLU A 276 -1.31 -1.99 4.91
CA GLU A 276 -0.06 -1.57 4.29
C GLU A 276 0.18 -0.08 4.44
N GLY A 277 -0.89 0.72 4.45
CA GLY A 277 -0.83 2.15 4.68
C GLY A 277 -2.20 2.78 4.92
N ILE A 278 -2.18 4.07 5.21
CA ILE A 278 -3.34 4.93 5.28
C ILE A 278 -3.19 5.98 4.18
N LEU A 279 -4.20 6.04 3.31
CA LEU A 279 -4.28 7.03 2.24
C LEU A 279 -5.01 8.27 2.76
N PRO A 280 -4.32 9.41 2.97
CA PRO A 280 -4.97 10.67 3.25
C PRO A 280 -5.68 11.18 1.99
N LEU A 281 -6.99 11.38 2.09
CA LEU A 281 -7.80 12.00 1.04
C LEU A 281 -8.18 13.42 1.46
N ASN A 282 -8.07 14.33 0.51
CA ASN A 282 -8.29 15.78 0.63
C ASN A 282 -7.10 16.54 1.24
N SER A 283 -6.19 17.01 0.38
CA SER A 283 -5.39 18.20 0.67
C SER A 283 -5.78 19.31 -0.31
N GLN A 284 -7.05 19.75 -0.24
CA GLN A 284 -7.37 21.06 -0.82
C GLN A 284 -6.39 22.05 -0.23
N GLN A 285 -5.59 22.73 -1.05
CA GLN A 285 -4.48 23.58 -0.58
C GLN A 285 -4.94 24.44 0.61
N GLY A 286 -4.41 24.15 1.80
CA GLY A 286 -4.70 24.88 3.04
C GLY A 286 -5.88 24.37 3.88
N ARG A 287 -6.50 23.22 3.59
CA ARG A 287 -7.47 22.55 4.48
C ARG A 287 -6.86 21.29 5.09
N GLU A 288 -7.21 21.02 6.35
CA GLU A 288 -6.86 19.77 7.04
C GLU A 288 -7.40 18.55 6.28
N VAL A 289 -6.60 17.49 6.24
CA VAL A 289 -7.01 16.18 5.73
C VAL A 289 -8.10 15.66 6.67
N SER A 290 -9.31 15.52 6.12
CA SER A 290 -10.49 15.11 6.89
C SER A 290 -10.84 13.63 6.68
N ASN A 291 -10.45 13.08 5.54
CA ASN A 291 -10.79 11.73 5.12
C ASN A 291 -9.52 10.88 5.04
N TYR A 292 -9.55 9.72 5.68
CA TYR A 292 -8.47 8.75 5.61
C TYR A 292 -9.05 7.45 5.10
N VAL A 293 -8.30 6.75 4.26
CA VAL A 293 -8.70 5.46 3.71
C VAL A 293 -7.72 4.41 4.21
N TRP A 294 -8.25 3.40 4.87
CA TRP A 294 -7.55 2.16 5.19
C TRP A 294 -7.16 1.47 3.90
N HIS A 295 -5.87 1.25 3.69
CA HIS A 295 -5.33 0.53 2.54
C HIS A 295 -4.61 -0.72 3.04
N SER A 296 -5.10 -1.88 2.58
CA SER A 296 -4.56 -3.17 2.96
C SER A 296 -4.37 -4.08 1.75
N THR A 297 -3.52 -5.09 1.89
CA THR A 297 -3.33 -6.14 0.89
C THR A 297 -3.93 -7.45 1.36
N SER A 298 -4.68 -8.11 0.49
CA SER A 298 -5.06 -9.51 0.69
C SER A 298 -3.84 -10.36 0.36
N VAL A 299 -3.15 -10.83 1.39
CA VAL A 299 -1.96 -11.66 1.19
C VAL A 299 -2.41 -13.01 0.63
N PRO A 300 -1.98 -13.43 -0.58
CA PRO A 300 -2.21 -14.78 -1.03
C PRO A 300 -1.26 -15.65 -0.22
N GLY A 301 -1.75 -16.38 0.78
CA GLY A 301 -0.97 -17.44 1.39
C GLY A 301 -0.47 -18.41 0.32
N GLY A 302 0.82 -18.75 0.33
CA GLY A 302 1.41 -19.78 -0.54
C GLY A 302 2.24 -19.27 -1.73
N PRO A 303 2.62 -20.16 -2.68
CA PRO A 303 3.65 -19.92 -3.71
C PRO A 303 3.26 -18.90 -4.80
N ARG A 304 2.17 -18.15 -4.62
CA ARG A 304 1.61 -17.19 -5.58
C ARG A 304 1.50 -15.80 -4.96
N VAL A 305 2.55 -15.37 -4.26
CA VAL A 305 2.66 -14.05 -3.59
C VAL A 305 2.43 -12.87 -4.55
N GLY A 306 2.58 -13.08 -5.87
CA GLY A 306 2.33 -12.07 -6.91
C GLY A 306 0.85 -11.84 -7.29
N PHE A 307 -0.12 -12.44 -6.59
CA PHE A 307 -1.56 -12.31 -6.89
C PHE A 307 -2.39 -11.70 -5.73
N GLY A 308 -1.80 -10.88 -4.86
CA GLY A 308 -2.59 -10.19 -3.84
C GLY A 308 -3.33 -8.98 -4.40
N GLY A 309 -4.48 -8.69 -3.83
CA GLY A 309 -5.29 -7.53 -4.15
C GLY A 309 -5.21 -6.47 -3.06
N HIS A 310 -5.64 -5.27 -3.40
CA HIS A 310 -5.74 -4.12 -2.53
C HIS A 310 -7.18 -3.91 -2.06
N ILE A 311 -7.36 -3.57 -0.80
CA ILE A 311 -8.65 -3.18 -0.22
C ILE A 311 -8.52 -1.75 0.26
N PHE A 312 -9.52 -0.94 -0.10
CA PHE A 312 -9.63 0.45 0.30
C PHE A 312 -10.96 0.66 1.02
N GLN A 313 -10.92 1.12 2.26
CA GLN A 313 -12.13 1.46 3.03
C GLN A 313 -11.96 2.81 3.74
N PRO A 314 -12.94 3.72 3.68
CA PRO A 314 -12.85 4.98 4.42
C PRO A 314 -12.90 4.71 5.93
N LEU A 315 -11.96 5.30 6.67
CA LEU A 315 -12.02 5.37 8.12
C LEU A 315 -13.07 6.41 8.52
N ARG A 316 -14.14 5.97 9.18
CA ARG A 316 -15.24 6.83 9.64
C ARG A 316 -15.05 7.19 11.10
N PHE A 317 -14.59 8.41 11.35
CA PHE A 317 -14.28 8.87 12.70
C PHE A 317 -15.53 9.31 13.47
N CYS A 318 -15.67 8.83 14.70
CA CYS A 318 -16.61 9.33 15.69
C CYS A 318 -16.11 10.64 16.32
N SER A 319 -16.99 11.36 17.02
CA SER A 319 -16.66 12.65 17.64
C SER A 319 -15.60 12.59 18.74
N ASP A 320 -15.40 11.42 19.36
CA ASP A 320 -14.33 11.18 20.35
C ASP A 320 -12.99 10.78 19.69
N GLY A 321 -12.95 10.71 18.35
CA GLY A 321 -11.82 10.25 17.56
C GLY A 321 -11.72 8.73 17.42
N SER A 322 -12.73 7.93 17.77
CA SER A 322 -12.71 6.48 17.50
C SER A 322 -13.09 6.27 16.05
N VAL A 323 -12.92 5.07 15.52
CA VAL A 323 -13.34 4.76 14.14
C VAL A 323 -14.40 3.67 14.14
N GLU A 324 -15.39 3.74 13.24
CA GLU A 324 -16.29 2.62 13.00
C GLU A 324 -15.52 1.38 12.55
N ASP A 325 -15.98 0.17 12.91
CA ASP A 325 -15.36 -1.06 12.44
C ASP A 325 -15.32 -1.13 10.90
N LEU A 326 -14.28 -1.78 10.36
CA LEU A 326 -14.17 -2.03 8.93
C LEU A 326 -15.35 -2.90 8.47
N ASN A 327 -16.00 -2.50 7.38
CA ASN A 327 -17.13 -3.24 6.84
C ASN A 327 -16.62 -4.33 5.89
N CYS A 328 -16.49 -5.56 6.41
CA CYS A 328 -16.01 -6.71 5.64
C CYS A 328 -17.11 -7.46 4.87
N TYR A 329 -18.30 -6.88 4.68
CA TYR A 329 -19.30 -7.47 3.81
C TYR A 329 -18.78 -7.52 2.37
N SER A 330 -18.90 -8.67 1.71
CA SER A 330 -18.23 -8.90 0.42
C SER A 330 -18.69 -7.95 -0.68
N GLN A 331 -19.95 -7.48 -0.64
CA GLN A 331 -20.53 -6.53 -1.60
C GLN A 331 -20.54 -5.08 -1.06
N ALA A 332 -19.81 -4.79 0.01
CA ALA A 332 -19.74 -3.41 0.52
C ALA A 332 -19.11 -2.50 -0.53
N GLN A 333 -19.70 -1.31 -0.65
CA GLN A 333 -19.25 -0.24 -1.52
C GLN A 333 -19.10 1.04 -0.72
N PHE A 334 -18.06 1.80 -1.03
CA PHE A 334 -17.69 3.01 -0.32
C PHE A 334 -17.46 4.13 -1.33
N ASN A 335 -18.40 5.06 -1.38
CA ASN A 335 -18.22 6.28 -2.16
C ASN A 335 -17.35 7.24 -1.35
N VAL A 336 -16.23 7.64 -1.94
CA VAL A 336 -15.27 8.52 -1.28
C VAL A 336 -14.98 9.70 -2.19
N GLU A 337 -15.11 10.90 -1.62
CA GLU A 337 -14.69 12.12 -2.28
C GLU A 337 -13.19 12.32 -2.13
N PHE A 338 -12.56 12.74 -3.22
CA PHE A 338 -11.13 13.01 -3.25
C PHE A 338 -10.82 14.20 -4.17
N GLN A 339 -9.57 14.64 -4.13
CA GLN A 339 -9.07 15.67 -5.03
C GLN A 339 -8.46 15.02 -6.27
N SER A 340 -9.01 15.31 -7.45
CA SER A 340 -8.37 14.84 -8.67
C SER A 340 -7.02 15.53 -8.87
N GLY A 341 -6.09 14.79 -9.47
CA GLY A 341 -4.82 15.29 -9.95
C GLY A 341 -4.95 16.41 -10.98
N SER A 342 -3.87 17.17 -11.16
CA SER A 342 -3.82 18.26 -12.13
C SER A 342 -3.50 17.81 -13.56
N GLY A 343 -2.97 16.59 -13.72
CA GLY A 343 -2.66 15.98 -15.00
C GLY A 343 -3.88 15.34 -15.69
N PRO A 344 -3.74 14.93 -16.96
CA PRO A 344 -4.76 14.13 -17.63
C PRO A 344 -4.95 12.78 -16.91
N VAL A 345 -6.14 12.20 -17.06
CA VAL A 345 -6.37 10.79 -16.72
C VAL A 345 -5.46 9.93 -17.58
N ALA A 346 -4.75 9.00 -16.95
CA ALA A 346 -3.86 8.09 -17.66
C ALA A 346 -4.66 7.24 -18.66
N SER A 347 -4.06 6.98 -19.82
CA SER A 347 -4.64 6.11 -20.85
C SER A 347 -3.54 5.22 -21.42
N GLY A 348 -3.86 3.96 -21.71
CA GLY A 348 -2.92 2.99 -22.25
C GLY A 348 -3.60 2.02 -23.21
N ALA A 349 -2.99 0.86 -23.40
CA ALA A 349 -3.51 -0.15 -24.33
C ALA A 349 -4.82 -0.81 -23.85
N ALA A 350 -5.11 -0.77 -22.55
CA ALA A 350 -6.35 -1.30 -22.00
C ALA A 350 -7.50 -0.32 -22.22
N THR A 351 -8.61 -0.80 -22.79
CA THR A 351 -9.83 0.02 -22.98
C THR A 351 -10.89 -0.20 -21.89
N THR A 352 -10.70 -1.23 -21.05
CA THR A 352 -11.23 -1.43 -19.69
C THR A 352 -10.47 -2.62 -19.07
N ALA A 353 -10.17 -2.61 -17.78
CA ALA A 353 -9.66 -3.77 -17.04
C ALA A 353 -10.50 -3.99 -15.78
N GLY A 354 -11.16 -5.13 -15.66
CA GLY A 354 -12.03 -5.46 -14.53
C GLY A 354 -11.83 -6.92 -14.09
N GLN A 355 -11.76 -7.15 -12.78
CA GLN A 355 -11.71 -8.48 -12.18
C GLN A 355 -13.12 -9.07 -12.14
N ALA A 356 -13.39 -10.09 -12.97
CA ALA A 356 -14.64 -10.86 -12.92
C ALA A 356 -14.50 -12.20 -12.15
N THR A 357 -13.32 -12.50 -11.60
CA THR A 357 -13.06 -13.75 -10.89
C THR A 357 -13.86 -13.82 -9.59
N PRO A 358 -14.60 -14.90 -9.30
CA PRO A 358 -15.43 -14.97 -8.11
C PRO A 358 -14.61 -14.84 -6.81
N LEU A 359 -15.11 -14.00 -5.90
CA LEU A 359 -14.64 -13.73 -4.53
C LEU A 359 -14.41 -14.96 -3.60
N ARG A 360 -14.63 -16.19 -4.08
CA ARG A 360 -14.62 -17.43 -3.28
C ARG A 360 -13.90 -18.59 -3.98
N ALA A 361 -12.80 -18.35 -4.69
CA ALA A 361 -11.85 -19.43 -4.87
C ALA A 361 -11.04 -19.54 -3.56
N THR A 362 -11.48 -20.39 -2.64
CA THR A 362 -10.63 -20.85 -1.55
C THR A 362 -9.44 -21.54 -2.22
N TYR A 363 -8.30 -20.86 -2.32
CA TYR A 363 -7.09 -21.44 -2.90
C TYR A 363 -6.51 -22.46 -1.92
N SER A 364 -7.11 -23.65 -1.87
CA SER A 364 -6.47 -24.83 -1.33
C SER A 364 -5.67 -25.49 -2.45
N PRO A 365 -4.38 -25.83 -2.23
CA PRO A 365 -3.68 -26.69 -3.16
C PRO A 365 -4.38 -28.06 -3.16
N VAL A 366 -5.07 -28.38 -4.25
CA VAL A 366 -5.52 -29.74 -4.54
C VAL A 366 -4.62 -30.29 -5.65
N CYS A 367 -4.20 -31.54 -5.52
CA CYS A 367 -3.23 -32.19 -6.40
C CYS A 367 -3.76 -32.49 -7.80
N ASP A 368 -4.98 -32.10 -8.14
CA ASP A 368 -5.58 -32.32 -9.45
C ASP A 368 -6.01 -30.98 -10.04
N SER A 369 -5.55 -30.71 -11.25
CA SER A 369 -5.87 -29.50 -12.02
C SER A 369 -7.36 -29.45 -12.34
N ASP A 370 -8.12 -28.65 -11.61
CA ASP A 370 -9.45 -28.22 -12.05
C ASP A 370 -9.29 -27.36 -13.32
N LEU A 371 -10.04 -27.70 -14.37
CA LEU A 371 -10.20 -26.86 -15.57
C LEU A 371 -11.04 -25.64 -15.19
N PHE A 372 -10.42 -24.47 -15.11
CA PHE A 372 -11.13 -23.20 -14.88
C PHE A 372 -11.16 -22.37 -16.17
N ASP A 373 -12.36 -22.05 -16.66
CA ASP A 373 -12.56 -21.04 -17.69
C ASP A 373 -12.64 -19.66 -17.02
N LEU A 374 -11.57 -18.87 -17.15
CA LEU A 374 -11.55 -17.47 -16.76
C LEU A 374 -11.94 -16.61 -17.97
N PHE A 375 -12.96 -15.77 -17.82
CA PHE A 375 -13.33 -14.79 -18.84
C PHE A 375 -13.27 -13.37 -18.29
N GLN A 376 -12.76 -12.45 -19.11
CA GLN A 376 -12.88 -11.01 -18.91
C GLN A 376 -13.77 -10.45 -20.01
N THR A 377 -14.64 -9.50 -19.65
CA THR A 377 -15.56 -8.89 -20.60
C THR A 377 -15.43 -7.38 -20.55
N TRP A 378 -15.66 -6.74 -21.68
CA TRP A 378 -15.74 -5.28 -21.77
C TRP A 378 -16.85 -4.86 -22.71
N THR A 379 -17.43 -3.70 -22.40
CA THR A 379 -18.40 -3.08 -23.31
C THR A 379 -17.64 -2.27 -24.35
N VAL A 380 -17.92 -2.52 -25.62
CA VAL A 380 -17.31 -1.78 -26.73
C VAL A 380 -17.87 -0.36 -26.76
N ALA A 381 -17.07 0.63 -26.35
CA ALA A 381 -17.50 2.04 -26.26
C ALA A 381 -17.69 2.76 -27.61
N LYS A 382 -17.21 2.17 -28.72
CA LYS A 382 -17.31 2.75 -30.07
C LYS A 382 -17.34 1.68 -31.16
N SER A 383 -18.08 1.92 -32.24
CA SER A 383 -18.08 1.05 -33.41
C SER A 383 -16.72 1.02 -34.12
N GLY A 384 -16.27 -0.14 -34.60
CA GLY A 384 -15.01 -0.28 -35.34
C GLY A 384 -14.54 -1.72 -35.52
N LYS A 385 -13.36 -1.89 -36.13
CA LYS A 385 -12.67 -3.20 -36.23
C LYS A 385 -11.75 -3.38 -35.02
N LEU A 386 -11.95 -4.45 -34.26
CA LEU A 386 -11.00 -4.89 -33.24
C LEU A 386 -9.70 -5.32 -33.93
N ARG A 387 -8.60 -4.60 -33.68
CA ARG A 387 -7.31 -4.85 -34.35
C ARG A 387 -6.38 -5.76 -33.56
N SER A 388 -6.50 -5.74 -32.24
CA SER A 388 -5.67 -6.52 -31.32
C SER A 388 -6.43 -6.75 -30.02
N VAL A 389 -6.14 -7.89 -29.38
CA VAL A 389 -6.50 -8.19 -28.00
C VAL A 389 -5.20 -8.57 -27.30
N SER A 390 -4.93 -7.94 -26.16
CA SER A 390 -3.79 -8.26 -25.31
C SER A 390 -4.32 -8.87 -24.03
N VAL A 391 -3.69 -9.95 -23.58
CA VAL A 391 -4.04 -10.64 -22.33
C VAL A 391 -2.78 -10.86 -21.55
N ASN A 392 -2.81 -10.49 -20.26
CA ASN A 392 -1.73 -10.78 -19.34
C ASN A 392 -2.04 -12.09 -18.61
N ILE A 393 -1.13 -13.05 -18.77
CA ILE A 393 -1.26 -14.38 -18.20
C ILE A 393 -0.07 -14.57 -17.26
N ALA A 394 -0.34 -14.79 -15.98
CA ALA A 394 0.67 -15.16 -15.01
C ALA A 394 0.56 -16.66 -14.68
N ALA A 395 1.64 -17.39 -14.92
CA ALA A 395 1.75 -18.83 -14.68
C ALA A 395 2.90 -19.11 -13.71
N SER A 396 2.71 -20.05 -12.78
CA SER A 396 3.77 -20.53 -11.89
C SER A 396 4.33 -21.86 -12.40
N VAL A 397 3.47 -22.86 -12.59
CA VAL A 397 3.78 -24.12 -13.28
C VAL A 397 2.59 -24.45 -14.18
N GLN A 398 2.80 -24.41 -15.50
CA GLN A 398 1.78 -24.69 -16.49
C GLN A 398 2.10 -26.03 -17.16
N THR A 399 1.36 -27.09 -16.83
CA THR A 399 1.55 -28.42 -17.42
C THR A 399 0.60 -28.70 -18.59
N VAL A 400 -0.38 -27.83 -18.83
CA VAL A 400 -1.37 -27.91 -19.91
C VAL A 400 -1.39 -26.64 -20.76
N PRO A 401 -1.63 -26.69 -22.08
CA PRO A 401 -1.71 -25.49 -22.91
C PRO A 401 -2.79 -24.52 -22.43
N ILE A 402 -2.49 -23.22 -22.49
CA ILE A 402 -3.49 -22.18 -22.28
C ILE A 402 -4.17 -21.91 -23.62
N SER A 403 -5.49 -21.99 -23.65
CA SER A 403 -6.29 -21.58 -24.79
C SER A 403 -6.86 -20.19 -24.52
N LEU A 404 -6.68 -19.27 -25.47
CA LEU A 404 -7.32 -17.95 -25.43
C LEU A 404 -8.36 -17.86 -26.54
N THR A 405 -9.61 -17.61 -26.16
CA THR A 405 -10.72 -17.41 -27.09
C THR A 405 -11.23 -15.99 -26.96
N VAL A 406 -11.28 -15.26 -28.08
CA VAL A 406 -11.94 -13.95 -28.17
C VAL A 406 -13.24 -14.13 -28.92
N PHE A 407 -14.36 -13.77 -28.30
CA PHE A 407 -15.67 -13.85 -28.91
C PHE A 407 -16.51 -12.63 -28.53
N LYS A 408 -17.54 -12.35 -29.35
CA LYS A 408 -18.52 -11.30 -29.11
C LYS A 408 -19.82 -11.97 -28.70
N PHE A 409 -20.49 -11.42 -27.69
CA PHE A 409 -21.84 -11.80 -27.29
C PHE A 409 -22.69 -10.53 -27.14
N ASP A 410 -24.03 -10.65 -27.19
CA ASP A 410 -24.94 -9.49 -27.16
C ASP A 410 -25.50 -9.21 -25.76
N SER A 411 -25.49 -10.19 -24.86
CA SER A 411 -25.86 -10.04 -23.45
C SER A 411 -25.10 -11.01 -22.54
N TYR A 412 -24.92 -10.65 -21.26
CA TYR A 412 -24.28 -11.54 -20.28
C TYR A 412 -25.01 -12.89 -20.14
N ALA A 413 -26.32 -12.93 -20.39
CA ALA A 413 -27.10 -14.17 -20.39
C ALA A 413 -26.63 -15.15 -21.48
N ASP A 414 -26.16 -14.65 -22.63
CA ASP A 414 -25.64 -15.48 -23.73
C ASP A 414 -24.29 -16.13 -23.38
N LEU A 415 -23.57 -15.58 -22.39
CA LEU A 415 -22.28 -16.07 -21.92
C LEU A 415 -22.42 -17.19 -20.88
N VAL A 416 -23.50 -17.20 -20.11
CA VAL A 416 -23.72 -18.13 -18.97
C VAL A 416 -24.91 -19.08 -19.19
N SER A 417 -25.59 -18.97 -20.33
CA SER A 417 -26.57 -19.95 -20.76
C SER A 417 -25.87 -21.29 -20.95
N PRO A 418 -26.34 -22.39 -20.32
CA PRO A 418 -25.88 -23.70 -20.72
C PRO A 418 -26.20 -23.91 -22.21
N GLU A 419 -25.32 -24.63 -22.92
CA GLU A 419 -25.71 -25.26 -24.19
C GLU A 419 -26.88 -26.23 -23.97
#